data_AF-K1RZA1-F1
#
_entry.id   AF-K1RZA1-F1
#
_cell.length_a   1.000
_cell.length_b   1.000
_cell.length_c   1.000
_cell.angle_alpha   90.00
_cell.angle_beta   90.00
_cell.angle_gamma   90.00
#
_symmetry.space_group_name_H-M   'P 1'
#
loop_
_entity.id
_entity.type
_entity.pdbx_description
1 polymer ?
#
loop_
_entity_poly.entity_id
_entity_poly.type
_entity_poly.pdbx_seq_one_letter_code
_entity_poly.pdbx_strand_id
1 'polypeptide(L)'
;MLGVSVMAINVPKEYEVPLYLFHQGKNAEAYKLFGSHFAEKDGVSGVVFRVWAPKAADVSVVGDFNHWNREESYMKKISDGGIWELFIPGLKKFDNYKYSIKTERGQIKLKADP
;
A
#
# COMPACT_ATOMS: atom_id res chain seq x y z
N MET A 1 1.46 -27.95 10.18
CA MET A 1 0.91 -26.66 9.69
C MET A 1 2.04 -26.00 8.91
N LEU A 2 2.06 -26.14 7.59
CA LEU A 2 3.15 -25.63 6.75
C LEU A 2 3.06 -24.10 6.75
N GLY A 3 4.08 -23.43 7.28
CA GLY A 3 4.18 -21.98 7.29
C GLY A 3 4.14 -21.47 5.85
N VAL A 4 3.13 -20.66 5.53
CA VAL A 4 3.08 -19.93 4.28
C VAL A 4 4.21 -18.90 4.36
N SER A 5 5.29 -19.11 3.62
CA SER A 5 6.42 -18.17 3.60
C SER A 5 5.99 -16.90 2.86
N VAL A 6 5.34 -16.00 3.60
CA VAL A 6 5.28 -14.58 3.28
C VAL A 6 6.60 -14.02 3.77
N MET A 7 7.54 -13.77 2.86
CA MET A 7 8.80 -13.11 3.18
C MET A 7 8.47 -11.76 3.84
N ALA A 8 8.54 -11.70 5.17
CA ALA A 8 7.87 -10.69 6.00
C ALA A 8 8.85 -9.93 6.87
N ILE A 9 8.72 -8.59 6.87
CA ILE A 9 9.28 -7.72 7.90
C ILE A 9 8.23 -7.46 9.00
N ASN A 10 6.92 -7.37 8.67
CA ASN A 10 5.78 -7.41 9.61
C ASN A 10 4.43 -7.46 8.85
N VAL A 11 4.01 -8.62 8.32
CA VAL A 11 2.73 -8.79 7.59
C VAL A 11 1.61 -9.14 8.59
N PRO A 12 0.48 -8.41 8.62
CA PRO A 12 -0.70 -8.79 9.40
C PRO A 12 -1.22 -10.18 9.01
N LYS A 13 -1.63 -10.98 10.00
CA LYS A 13 -2.01 -12.40 9.80
C LYS A 13 -3.14 -12.56 8.79
N GLU A 14 -4.07 -11.63 8.78
CA GLU A 14 -5.19 -11.56 7.85
C GLU A 14 -4.76 -11.35 6.39
N TYR A 15 -3.54 -10.85 6.13
CA TYR A 15 -3.02 -10.63 4.77
C TYR A 15 -2.19 -11.81 4.24
N GLU A 16 -1.80 -12.77 5.07
CA GLU A 16 -0.90 -13.86 4.66
C GLU A 16 -1.47 -14.69 3.50
N VAL A 17 -2.71 -15.18 3.65
CA VAL A 17 -3.38 -16.00 2.63
C VAL A 17 -3.69 -15.18 1.37
N PRO A 18 -4.30 -13.97 1.46
CA PRO A 18 -4.49 -13.11 0.29
C PRO A 18 -3.22 -12.80 -0.49
N LEU A 19 -2.11 -12.48 0.20
CA LEU A 19 -0.83 -12.17 -0.44
C LEU A 19 -0.18 -13.40 -1.05
N TYR A 20 -0.25 -14.55 -0.38
CA TYR A 20 0.22 -15.81 -0.94
C TYR A 20 -0.49 -16.16 -2.25
N LEU A 21 -1.83 -16.09 -2.27
CA LEU A 21 -2.60 -16.34 -3.48
C LEU A 21 -2.32 -15.29 -4.56
N PHE A 22 -2.10 -14.03 -4.17
CA PHE A 22 -1.76 -12.95 -5.11
C PHE A 22 -0.42 -13.24 -5.80
N HIS A 23 0.62 -13.61 -5.05
CA HIS A 23 1.93 -13.95 -5.63
C HIS A 23 1.89 -15.19 -6.52
N GLN A 24 0.91 -16.07 -6.35
CA GLN A 24 0.67 -17.19 -7.27
C GLN A 24 -0.18 -16.83 -8.50
N GLY A 25 -0.67 -15.59 -8.60
CA GLY A 25 -1.61 -15.19 -9.65
C GLY A 25 -2.99 -15.84 -9.52
N LYS A 26 -3.38 -16.27 -8.31
CA LYS A 26 -4.62 -17.02 -8.04
C LYS A 26 -5.63 -16.24 -7.21
N ASN A 27 -5.29 -15.04 -6.74
CA ASN A 27 -6.21 -14.22 -5.95
C ASN A 27 -7.14 -13.40 -6.86
N ALA A 28 -8.32 -13.94 -7.18
CA ALA A 28 -9.36 -13.23 -7.93
C ALA A 28 -9.96 -12.04 -7.15
N GLU A 29 -9.72 -11.96 -5.84
CA GLU A 29 -10.22 -10.91 -4.96
C GLU A 29 -9.12 -9.98 -4.46
N ALA A 30 -7.99 -9.88 -5.19
CA ALA A 30 -6.86 -9.05 -4.81
C ALA A 30 -7.25 -7.58 -4.56
N TYR A 31 -8.28 -7.08 -5.25
CA TYR A 31 -8.84 -5.74 -5.08
C TYR A 31 -9.40 -5.46 -3.67
N LYS A 32 -9.73 -6.50 -2.87
CA LYS A 32 -10.16 -6.32 -1.48
C LYS A 32 -8.99 -5.96 -0.56
N LEU A 33 -7.77 -6.28 -0.98
CA LEU A 33 -6.55 -5.97 -0.23
C LEU A 33 -5.87 -4.72 -0.77
N PHE A 34 -5.61 -4.68 -2.08
CA PHE A 34 -4.90 -3.58 -2.74
C PHE A 34 -5.81 -2.41 -3.07
N GLY A 35 -5.21 -1.24 -3.29
CA GLY A 35 -5.90 0.00 -3.58
C GLY A 35 -6.15 0.83 -2.33
N SER A 36 -7.17 1.69 -2.40
CA SER A 36 -7.62 2.54 -1.29
C SER A 36 -8.94 2.03 -0.70
N HIS A 37 -8.94 1.86 0.63
CA HIS A 37 -10.10 1.36 1.37
C HIS A 37 -10.37 2.23 2.57
N PHE A 38 -11.64 2.63 2.78
CA PHE A 38 -12.03 3.25 4.04
C PHE A 38 -11.77 2.29 5.20
N ALA A 39 -11.18 2.81 6.26
CA ALA A 39 -10.84 2.04 7.45
C ALA A 39 -10.97 2.92 8.69
N GLU A 40 -11.07 2.26 9.84
CA GLU A 40 -10.93 2.89 11.14
C GLU A 40 -9.72 2.30 11.85
N LYS A 41 -8.89 3.17 12.42
CA LYS A 41 -7.72 2.77 13.21
C LYS A 41 -7.72 3.56 14.50
N ASP A 42 -7.68 2.86 15.63
CA ASP A 42 -7.66 3.46 16.98
C ASP A 42 -8.78 4.50 17.19
N GLY A 43 -9.98 4.21 16.67
CA GLY A 43 -11.16 5.10 16.73
C GLY A 43 -11.15 6.27 15.75
N VAL A 44 -10.15 6.34 14.85
CA VAL A 44 -10.02 7.41 13.85
C VAL A 44 -10.37 6.86 12.47
N SER A 45 -11.37 7.45 11.82
CA SER A 45 -11.71 7.13 10.43
C SER A 45 -10.68 7.69 9.45
N GLY A 46 -10.41 6.95 8.38
CA GLY A 46 -9.49 7.35 7.33
C GLY A 46 -9.49 6.37 6.18
N VAL A 47 -8.39 6.35 5.42
CA VAL A 47 -8.20 5.44 4.29
C VAL A 47 -6.87 4.71 4.44
N VAL A 48 -6.91 3.38 4.27
CA VAL A 48 -5.71 2.56 4.11
C VAL A 48 -5.41 2.38 2.63
N PHE A 49 -4.17 2.66 2.25
CA PHE A 49 -3.65 2.49 0.90
C PHE A 49 -2.70 1.31 0.87
N ARG A 50 -2.84 0.43 -0.12
CA ARG A 50 -1.93 -0.70 -0.33
C ARG A 50 -1.58 -0.85 -1.80
N VAL A 51 -0.28 -0.94 -2.10
CA VAL A 51 0.21 -1.14 -3.46
C VAL A 51 1.33 -2.15 -3.53
N TRP A 52 1.35 -2.95 -4.59
CA TRP A 52 2.47 -3.82 -4.92
C TRP A 52 3.47 -3.08 -5.82
N ALA A 53 4.64 -2.78 -5.26
CA ALA A 53 5.73 -2.11 -5.95
C ALA A 53 7.08 -2.72 -5.53
N PRO A 54 7.43 -3.91 -6.05
CA PRO A 54 8.55 -4.73 -5.54
C PRO A 54 9.94 -4.15 -5.78
N LYS A 55 10.09 -3.29 -6.80
CA LYS A 55 11.36 -2.63 -7.16
C LYS A 55 11.39 -1.15 -6.77
N ALA A 56 10.47 -0.71 -5.92
CA ALA A 56 10.47 0.66 -5.41
C ALA A 56 11.53 0.79 -4.30
N ALA A 57 12.28 1.89 -4.32
CA ALA A 57 13.15 2.29 -3.22
C ALA A 57 12.32 2.86 -2.06
N ASP A 58 11.31 3.67 -2.39
CA ASP A 58 10.28 4.14 -1.47
C ASP A 58 8.97 4.38 -2.23
N VAL A 59 7.88 4.50 -1.48
CA VAL A 59 6.57 4.88 -2.00
C VAL A 59 5.95 5.88 -1.03
N SER A 60 5.27 6.89 -1.56
CA SER A 60 4.40 7.81 -0.80
C SER A 60 3.02 7.87 -1.44
N VAL A 61 2.00 8.23 -0.65
CA VAL A 61 0.70 8.65 -1.19
C VAL A 61 0.71 10.18 -1.30
N VAL A 62 0.36 10.72 -2.46
CA VAL A 62 0.27 12.17 -2.68
C VAL A 62 -1.11 12.54 -3.20
N GLY A 63 -1.64 13.67 -2.78
CA GLY A 63 -2.96 14.14 -3.18
C GLY A 63 -3.23 15.55 -2.69
N ASP A 64 -4.47 16.01 -2.88
CA ASP A 64 -4.86 17.37 -2.49
C ASP A 64 -4.69 17.61 -0.97
N PHE A 65 -4.90 16.57 -0.17
CA PHE A 65 -4.81 16.57 1.30
C PHE A 65 -3.40 16.80 1.87
N ASN A 66 -2.34 16.60 1.07
CA ASN A 66 -0.95 16.86 1.45
C ASN A 66 -0.23 17.74 0.42
N HIS A 67 -0.98 18.56 -0.31
CA HIS A 67 -0.46 19.48 -1.33
C HIS A 67 0.44 18.80 -2.38
N TRP A 68 0.17 17.54 -2.68
CA TRP A 68 0.99 16.71 -3.57
C TRP A 68 2.45 16.53 -3.10
N ASN A 69 2.73 16.77 -1.81
CA ASN A 69 4.05 16.65 -1.20
C ASN A 69 4.32 15.21 -0.74
N ARG A 70 5.25 14.52 -1.42
CA ARG A 70 5.60 13.13 -1.10
C ARG A 70 6.26 12.95 0.27
N GLU A 71 6.86 14.00 0.82
CA GLU A 71 7.61 13.92 2.07
C GLU A 71 6.69 13.81 3.30
N GLU A 72 5.40 14.12 3.13
CA GLU A 72 4.40 14.13 4.20
C GLU A 72 3.69 12.78 4.40
N SER A 73 3.86 11.82 3.49
CA SER A 73 3.01 10.61 3.47
C SER A 73 3.74 9.39 2.89
N TYR A 74 4.91 9.07 3.45
CA TYR A 74 5.66 7.85 3.12
C TYR A 74 4.91 6.59 3.56
N MET A 75 4.89 5.58 2.69
CA MET A 75 4.33 4.26 2.97
C MET A 75 5.36 3.36 3.63
N LYS A 76 4.88 2.47 4.51
CA LYS A 76 5.69 1.42 5.14
C LYS A 76 5.75 0.19 4.22
N LYS A 77 6.94 -0.34 3.98
CA LYS A 77 7.09 -1.68 3.37
C LYS A 77 6.71 -2.74 4.41
N ILE A 78 5.67 -3.53 4.15
CA ILE A 78 5.16 -4.55 5.10
C ILE A 78 5.59 -5.97 4.75
N SER A 79 6.00 -6.22 3.50
CA SER A 79 6.52 -7.51 3.01
C SER A 79 7.73 -7.31 2.09
N ASP A 80 8.67 -8.26 2.14
CA ASP A 80 9.78 -8.34 1.18
C ASP A 80 9.31 -8.63 -0.25
N GLY A 81 8.09 -9.16 -0.39
CA GLY A 81 7.39 -9.29 -1.67
C GLY A 81 7.01 -7.97 -2.33
N GLY A 82 7.31 -6.82 -1.70
CA GLY A 82 7.15 -5.51 -2.31
C GLY A 82 5.83 -4.81 -2.00
N ILE A 83 5.22 -5.13 -0.87
CA ILE A 83 3.92 -4.58 -0.48
C ILE A 83 4.15 -3.37 0.41
N TRP A 84 3.51 -2.27 0.04
CA TRP A 84 3.58 -0.99 0.74
C TRP A 84 2.22 -0.63 1.30
N GLU A 85 2.18 -0.10 2.53
CA GLU A 85 0.94 0.28 3.21
C GLU A 85 1.07 1.65 3.90
N LEU A 86 0.00 2.43 3.88
CA LEU A 86 -0.15 3.64 4.69
C LEU A 86 -1.61 3.84 5.08
N PHE A 87 -1.86 4.21 6.33
CA PHE A 87 -3.15 4.74 6.77
C PHE A 87 -3.06 6.26 6.87
N ILE A 88 -3.99 6.97 6.24
CA ILE A 88 -4.10 8.44 6.34
C ILE A 88 -5.46 8.78 6.97
N PRO A 89 -5.47 9.44 8.14
CA PRO A 89 -6.70 9.81 8.84
C PRO A 89 -7.45 10.95 8.12
N GLY A 90 -8.77 11.01 8.30
CA GLY A 90 -9.59 12.15 7.90
C GLY A 90 -9.85 12.31 6.40
N LEU A 91 -9.33 11.41 5.57
CA LEU A 91 -9.62 11.37 4.13
C LEU A 91 -11.09 11.07 3.85
N LYS A 92 -11.60 11.73 2.82
CA LYS A 92 -12.99 11.67 2.39
C LYS A 92 -13.10 10.98 1.04
N LYS A 93 -14.32 10.55 0.74
CA LYS A 93 -14.66 10.05 -0.60
C LYS A 93 -14.37 11.14 -1.62
N PHE A 94 -13.75 10.74 -2.73
CA PHE A 94 -13.37 11.59 -3.85
C PHE A 94 -12.14 12.48 -3.63
N ASP A 95 -11.41 12.34 -2.52
CA ASP A 95 -10.08 12.93 -2.43
C ASP A 95 -9.16 12.33 -3.50
N ASN A 96 -8.55 13.18 -4.32
CA ASN A 96 -7.67 12.74 -5.39
C ASN A 96 -6.33 12.28 -4.82
N TYR A 97 -5.80 11.18 -5.34
CA TYR A 97 -4.47 10.71 -4.97
C TYR A 97 -3.72 10.05 -6.12
N LYS A 98 -2.40 9.91 -5.94
CA LYS A 98 -1.49 9.05 -6.71
C LYS A 98 -0.48 8.40 -5.76
N TYR A 99 0.13 7.32 -6.22
CA TYR A 99 1.36 6.82 -5.63
C TYR A 99 2.56 7.57 -6.22
N SER A 100 3.37 8.18 -5.36
CA SER A 100 4.70 8.69 -5.71
C SER A 100 5.72 7.60 -5.47
N ILE A 101 6.22 6.97 -6.54
CA ILE A 101 7.15 5.85 -6.47
C ILE A 101 8.56 6.35 -6.80
N LYS A 102 9.50 6.20 -5.87
CA LYS A 102 10.93 6.37 -6.16
C LYS A 102 11.50 5.04 -6.60
N THR A 103 12.13 5.02 -7.77
CA THR A 103 12.85 3.84 -8.28
C THR A 103 14.20 3.66 -7.56
N GLU A 104 14.80 2.48 -7.66
CA GLU A 104 16.17 2.22 -7.17
C GLU A 104 17.23 3.19 -7.74
N ARG A 105 16.98 3.76 -8.92
CA ARG A 105 17.84 4.77 -9.56
C ARG A 105 17.54 6.21 -9.13
N GLY A 106 16.69 6.39 -8.12
CA GLY A 106 16.31 7.70 -7.58
C GLY A 106 15.27 8.48 -8.38
N GLN A 107 14.82 7.99 -9.55
CA GLN A 107 13.75 8.66 -10.31
C GLN A 107 12.42 8.57 -9.57
N ILE A 108 11.70 9.69 -9.50
CA ILE A 108 10.35 9.77 -8.93
C ILE A 108 9.32 9.70 -10.06
N LYS A 109 8.29 8.86 -9.89
CA LYS A 109 7.18 8.71 -10.83
C LYS A 109 5.86 8.78 -10.08
N LEU A 110 4.94 9.61 -10.56
CA LEU A 110 3.55 9.60 -10.11
C LEU A 110 2.76 8.57 -10.91
N LYS A 111 2.05 7.69 -10.21
CA LYS A 111 1.20 6.65 -10.79
C LYS A 111 -0.20 6.74 -10.20
N ALA A 112 -1.22 6.66 -11.06
CA ALA A 112 -2.57 6.34 -10.61
C ALA A 112 -2.57 4.95 -9.96
N ASP A 113 -3.59 4.67 -9.15
CA ASP A 113 -3.80 3.31 -8.63
C ASP A 113 -4.01 2.33 -9.81
N PRO A 114 -3.28 1.20 -9.87
CA PRO A 114 -3.37 0.23 -10.96
C PRO A 114 -4.73 -0.42 -11.19
#